data_AF-A0A848XW57-F1
#
_entry.id   AF-A0A848XW57-F1
#
_cell.length_a   1.000
_cell.length_b   1.000
_cell.length_c   1.000
_cell.angle_alpha   90.00
_cell.angle_beta   90.00
_cell.angle_gamma   90.00
#
_symmetry.space_group_name_H-M   'P 1'
#
loop_
_entity.id
_entity.type
_entity.pdbx_description
1 polymer ?
#
loop_
_entity_poly.entity_id
_entity_poly.type
_entity_poly.pdbx_seq_one_letter_code
_entity_poly.pdbx_strand_id
1 'polypeptide(L)'
;RVHSFDYDPDSVRATQSLKAQCAEGNRWSLEEGSVLDHDYMRGLGDFDVVYSWGVLHHTGKMWEALSNACDAVAGGGRLYITLYNDMGPQTQRWRAIKKTYCSLPALLQPLFAGLVVAPAEVKELAKATLRLRPQEYVRQWTRYRERRGMSKWRDIIDWVGGYPYEAAGADAVVAFCTDRGFEPVEVRPTKGLGCNEFLFRRTSS
;
A
#
# COMPACT_ATOMS: atom_id res chain seq x y z
N ARG A 1 -1.57 -18.56 -16.68
CA ARG A 1 -2.78 -18.51 -15.81
C ARG A 1 -2.52 -17.43 -14.77
N VAL A 2 -3.53 -16.65 -14.39
CA VAL A 2 -3.41 -15.65 -13.31
C VAL A 2 -4.37 -16.03 -12.20
N HIS A 3 -3.94 -15.87 -10.96
CA HIS A 3 -4.80 -15.96 -9.78
C HIS A 3 -4.65 -14.66 -8.99
N SER A 4 -5.76 -14.07 -8.57
CA SER A 4 -5.78 -12.84 -7.78
C SER A 4 -6.77 -13.00 -6.65
N PHE A 5 -6.47 -12.41 -5.51
CA PHE A 5 -7.39 -12.34 -4.39
C PHE A 5 -7.18 -11.03 -3.63
N ASP A 6 -8.23 -10.62 -2.91
CA ASP A 6 -8.17 -9.51 -1.97
C ASP A 6 -9.08 -9.84 -0.77
N TYR A 7 -8.77 -9.27 0.39
CA TYR A 7 -9.60 -9.40 1.59
C TYR A 7 -10.83 -8.48 1.50
N ASP A 8 -10.73 -7.36 0.78
CA ASP A 8 -11.81 -6.40 0.62
C ASP A 8 -12.74 -6.81 -0.54
N PRO A 9 -14.03 -7.12 -0.27
CA PRO A 9 -14.99 -7.46 -1.32
C PRO A 9 -15.19 -6.33 -2.34
N ASP A 10 -14.97 -5.05 -1.97
CA ASP A 10 -15.04 -3.94 -2.92
C ASP A 10 -13.89 -3.97 -3.94
N SER A 11 -12.68 -4.29 -3.49
CA SER A 11 -11.53 -4.51 -4.37
C SER A 11 -11.80 -5.66 -5.34
N VAL A 12 -12.33 -6.78 -4.83
CA VAL A 12 -12.70 -7.93 -5.67
C VAL A 12 -13.74 -7.55 -6.72
N ARG A 13 -14.83 -6.86 -6.34
CA ARG A 13 -15.86 -6.40 -7.30
C ARG A 13 -15.31 -5.44 -8.35
N ALA A 14 -14.42 -4.53 -7.96
CA ALA A 14 -13.76 -3.61 -8.89
C ALA A 14 -12.90 -4.38 -9.90
N THR A 15 -12.12 -5.35 -9.45
CA THR A 15 -11.28 -6.19 -10.33
C THR A 15 -12.12 -7.11 -11.22
N GLN A 16 -13.25 -7.64 -10.75
CA GLN A 16 -14.19 -8.41 -11.58
C GLN A 16 -14.72 -7.56 -12.74
N SER A 17 -15.09 -6.31 -12.45
CA SER A 17 -15.57 -5.36 -13.47
C SER A 17 -14.49 -5.05 -14.50
N LEU A 18 -13.23 -4.90 -14.09
CA LEU A 18 -12.09 -4.71 -14.99
C LEU A 18 -11.83 -5.94 -15.85
N LYS A 19 -11.85 -7.13 -15.25
CA LYS A 19 -11.66 -8.40 -15.97
C LYS A 19 -12.69 -8.57 -17.08
N ALA A 20 -13.96 -8.28 -16.80
CA ALA A 20 -15.04 -8.37 -17.78
C ALA A 20 -14.82 -7.44 -18.99
N GLN A 21 -14.19 -6.29 -18.79
CA GLN A 21 -13.96 -5.29 -19.86
C GLN A 21 -12.67 -5.53 -20.65
N CYS A 22 -11.61 -6.00 -19.99
CA CYS A 22 -10.26 -5.95 -20.55
C CYS A 22 -9.60 -7.33 -20.72
N ALA A 23 -10.17 -8.38 -20.14
CA ALA A 23 -9.51 -9.69 -20.08
C ALA A 23 -10.49 -10.86 -20.26
N GLU A 24 -11.62 -10.64 -20.94
CA GLU A 24 -12.58 -11.69 -21.26
C GLU A 24 -11.89 -12.86 -21.98
N GLY A 25 -12.24 -14.10 -21.60
CA GLY A 25 -11.62 -15.32 -22.16
C GLY A 25 -10.24 -15.70 -21.60
N ASN A 26 -9.57 -14.85 -20.83
CA ASN A 26 -8.29 -15.21 -20.20
C ASN A 26 -8.49 -16.18 -19.02
N ARG A 27 -7.50 -17.07 -18.82
CA ARG A 27 -7.43 -17.95 -17.63
C ARG A 27 -7.01 -17.16 -16.39
N TRP A 28 -7.92 -16.35 -15.86
CA TRP A 28 -7.76 -15.52 -14.67
C TRP A 28 -8.80 -15.89 -13.61
N SER A 29 -8.37 -16.40 -12.47
CA SER A 29 -9.23 -16.64 -11.29
C SER A 29 -9.16 -15.45 -10.35
N LEU A 30 -10.31 -15.07 -9.76
CA LEU A 30 -10.42 -13.97 -8.83
C LEU A 30 -11.39 -14.35 -7.71
N GLU A 31 -10.97 -14.20 -6.46
CA GLU A 31 -11.76 -14.55 -5.28
C GLU A 31 -11.46 -13.64 -4.09
N GLU A 32 -12.33 -13.71 -3.07
CA GLU A 32 -12.06 -13.10 -1.77
C GLU A 32 -11.14 -14.04 -0.97
N GLY A 33 -10.09 -13.50 -0.36
CA GLY A 33 -9.10 -14.29 0.34
C GLY A 33 -8.17 -13.43 1.20
N SER A 34 -7.50 -14.04 2.17
CA SER A 34 -6.56 -13.34 3.05
C SER A 34 -5.18 -13.93 2.93
N VAL A 35 -4.17 -13.07 2.74
CA VAL A 35 -2.76 -13.49 2.79
C VAL A 35 -2.36 -14.00 4.18
N LEU A 36 -3.13 -13.65 5.23
CA LEU A 36 -2.92 -14.15 6.59
C LEU A 36 -3.63 -15.49 6.86
N ASP A 37 -4.45 -15.97 5.94
CA ASP A 37 -5.06 -17.30 6.03
C ASP A 37 -4.09 -18.33 5.45
N HIS A 38 -3.44 -19.09 6.33
CA HIS A 38 -2.42 -20.07 5.97
C HIS A 38 -2.99 -21.23 5.15
N ASP A 39 -4.19 -21.69 5.45
CA ASP A 39 -4.78 -22.85 4.76
C ASP A 39 -5.24 -22.44 3.36
N TYR A 40 -5.80 -21.23 3.24
CA TYR A 40 -6.09 -20.60 1.96
C TYR A 40 -4.82 -20.47 1.11
N MET A 41 -3.76 -19.86 1.65
CA MET A 41 -2.50 -19.63 0.92
C MET A 41 -1.85 -20.96 0.48
N ARG A 42 -1.85 -21.99 1.33
CA ARG A 42 -1.35 -23.34 0.95
C ARG A 42 -2.20 -23.98 -0.14
N GLY A 43 -3.52 -23.79 -0.10
CA GLY A 43 -4.46 -24.32 -1.09
C GLY A 43 -4.23 -23.75 -2.50
N LEU A 44 -3.63 -22.57 -2.62
CA LEU A 44 -3.29 -21.95 -3.91
C LEU A 44 -2.12 -22.66 -4.63
N GLY A 45 -1.22 -23.30 -3.88
CA GLY A 45 0.03 -23.87 -4.40
C GLY A 45 1.11 -22.81 -4.63
N ASP A 46 2.01 -23.09 -5.58
CA ASP A 46 3.13 -22.22 -5.93
C ASP A 46 2.98 -21.58 -7.31
N PHE A 47 3.66 -20.45 -7.49
CA PHE A 47 3.57 -19.61 -8.68
C PHE A 47 4.94 -19.18 -9.18
N ASP A 48 5.11 -19.13 -10.50
CA ASP A 48 6.31 -18.59 -11.14
C ASP A 48 6.57 -17.13 -10.75
N VAL A 49 5.50 -16.38 -10.50
CA VAL A 49 5.53 -14.97 -10.09
C VAL A 49 4.46 -14.72 -9.02
N VAL A 50 4.89 -14.21 -7.86
CA VAL A 50 4.01 -13.66 -6.83
C VAL A 50 4.18 -12.14 -6.80
N TYR A 51 3.07 -11.41 -6.83
CA TYR A 51 3.04 -9.95 -6.89
C TYR A 51 2.17 -9.38 -5.78
N SER A 52 2.69 -8.39 -5.05
CA SER A 52 1.89 -7.62 -4.09
C SER A 52 2.35 -6.17 -4.01
N TRP A 53 1.51 -5.25 -4.45
CA TRP A 53 1.81 -3.83 -4.42
C TRP A 53 0.94 -3.12 -3.40
N GLY A 54 1.54 -2.62 -2.31
CA GLY A 54 0.81 -1.75 -1.40
C GLY A 54 -0.14 -2.46 -0.43
N VAL A 55 -0.05 -3.79 -0.25
CA VAL A 55 -1.04 -4.55 0.53
C VAL A 55 -0.47 -5.12 1.83
N LEU A 56 0.67 -5.84 1.77
CA LEU A 56 1.15 -6.65 2.89
C LEU A 56 1.39 -5.84 4.18
N HIS A 57 1.79 -4.57 4.06
CA HIS A 57 2.06 -3.66 5.18
C HIS A 57 0.80 -3.05 5.83
N HIS A 58 -0.39 -3.37 5.33
CA HIS A 58 -1.68 -2.99 5.91
C HIS A 58 -2.34 -4.13 6.69
N THR A 59 -1.67 -5.29 6.81
CA THR A 59 -2.26 -6.48 7.42
C THR A 59 -2.24 -6.45 8.96
N GLY A 60 -1.38 -5.62 9.56
CA GLY A 60 -1.11 -5.63 11.00
C GLY A 60 -0.19 -6.77 11.43
N LYS A 61 0.22 -7.63 10.49
CA LYS A 61 1.15 -8.73 10.64
C LYS A 61 2.02 -8.85 9.39
N MET A 62 2.63 -7.75 8.96
CA MET A 62 3.34 -7.63 7.68
C MET A 62 4.36 -8.74 7.44
N TRP A 63 5.12 -9.15 8.47
CA TRP A 63 6.13 -10.20 8.33
C TRP A 63 5.51 -11.58 8.11
N GLU A 64 4.36 -11.87 8.72
CA GLU A 64 3.60 -13.10 8.49
C GLU A 64 3.03 -13.10 7.06
N ALA A 65 2.41 -11.99 6.65
CA ALA A 65 1.91 -11.81 5.29
C ALA A 65 3.01 -11.94 4.23
N LEU A 66 4.19 -11.37 4.49
CA LEU A 66 5.35 -11.50 3.63
C LEU A 66 5.88 -12.94 3.58
N SER A 67 5.92 -13.64 4.72
CA SER A 67 6.31 -15.06 4.75
C SER A 67 5.39 -15.90 3.88
N ASN A 68 4.08 -15.72 4.03
CA ASN A 68 3.08 -16.47 3.24
C ASN A 68 3.19 -16.16 1.74
N ALA A 69 3.49 -14.90 1.38
CA ALA A 69 3.76 -14.53 0.00
C ALA A 69 5.04 -15.17 -0.55
N CYS A 70 6.11 -15.27 0.25
CA CYS A 70 7.33 -15.98 -0.12
C CYS A 70 7.08 -17.47 -0.35
N ASP A 71 6.29 -18.11 0.51
CA ASP A 71 6.01 -19.55 0.43
C ASP A 71 5.24 -19.93 -0.86
N ALA A 72 4.44 -19.01 -1.39
CA ALA A 72 3.71 -19.17 -2.65
C ALA A 72 4.58 -19.01 -3.92
N VAL A 73 5.88 -18.71 -3.81
CA VAL A 73 6.76 -18.56 -4.98
C VAL A 73 7.39 -19.90 -5.34
N ALA A 74 7.22 -20.40 -6.56
CA ALA A 74 7.87 -21.64 -7.01
C ALA A 74 9.40 -21.54 -7.00
N GLY A 75 10.10 -22.68 -6.98
CA GLY A 75 11.56 -22.72 -7.12
C GLY A 75 12.03 -22.06 -8.42
N GLY A 76 12.97 -21.11 -8.33
CA GLY A 76 13.38 -20.29 -9.49
C GLY A 76 12.42 -19.15 -9.85
N GLY A 77 11.27 -19.07 -9.19
CA GLY A 77 10.25 -18.04 -9.39
C GLY A 77 10.64 -16.66 -8.86
N ARG A 78 9.73 -15.70 -8.98
CA ARG A 78 9.96 -14.29 -8.61
C ARG A 78 8.94 -13.78 -7.62
N LEU A 79 9.42 -12.97 -6.67
CA LEU A 79 8.59 -12.20 -5.76
C LEU A 79 8.77 -10.72 -6.11
N TYR A 80 7.68 -10.04 -6.45
CA TYR A 80 7.69 -8.60 -6.66
C TYR A 80 6.74 -7.93 -5.67
N ILE A 81 7.30 -7.17 -4.73
CA ILE A 81 6.55 -6.56 -3.64
C ILE A 81 6.90 -5.10 -3.41
N THR A 82 5.95 -4.38 -2.80
CA THR A 82 6.22 -3.04 -2.26
C THR A 82 5.77 -2.92 -0.80
N LEU A 83 6.64 -2.34 0.02
CA LEU A 83 6.41 -2.14 1.45
C LEU A 83 6.70 -0.71 1.85
N TYR A 84 5.91 -0.12 2.75
CA TYR A 84 6.20 1.21 3.27
C TYR A 84 7.61 1.28 3.85
N ASN A 85 8.30 2.36 3.51
CA ASN A 85 9.65 2.60 4.01
C ASN A 85 9.63 3.07 5.47
N ASP A 86 10.52 2.50 6.28
CA ASP A 86 10.71 2.95 7.66
C ASP A 86 11.62 4.19 7.70
N MET A 87 11.05 5.31 8.13
CA MET A 87 11.69 6.60 8.32
C MET A 87 11.89 6.91 9.82
N GLY A 88 11.86 5.88 10.68
CA GLY A 88 12.06 5.98 12.11
C GLY A 88 10.98 6.82 12.80
N PRO A 89 11.34 7.94 13.47
CA PRO A 89 10.37 8.75 14.20
C PRO A 89 9.19 9.25 13.35
N GLN A 90 9.42 9.51 12.06
CA GLN A 90 8.35 9.97 11.16
C GLN A 90 7.31 8.87 10.92
N THR A 91 7.74 7.63 10.72
CA THR A 91 6.88 6.45 10.59
C THR A 91 6.09 6.22 11.87
N GLN A 92 6.71 6.33 13.05
CA GLN A 92 6.01 6.19 14.32
C GLN A 92 4.94 7.27 14.53
N ARG A 93 5.25 8.52 14.17
CA ARG A 93 4.26 9.62 14.20
C ARG A 93 3.07 9.31 13.31
N TRP A 94 3.29 8.88 12.07
CA TRP A 94 2.21 8.53 11.15
C TRP A 94 1.40 7.34 11.63
N ARG A 95 2.04 6.31 12.18
CA ARG A 95 1.36 5.18 12.82
C ARG A 95 0.41 5.65 13.93
N ALA A 96 0.86 6.55 14.80
CA ALA A 96 0.05 7.09 15.88
C ALA A 96 -1.14 7.92 15.36
N ILE A 97 -0.91 8.77 14.34
CA ILE A 97 -1.97 9.56 13.68
C ILE A 97 -3.04 8.63 13.10
N LYS A 98 -2.62 7.64 12.30
CA LYS A 98 -3.52 6.71 11.62
C LYS A 98 -4.32 5.88 12.62
N LYS A 99 -3.64 5.33 13.63
CA LYS A 99 -4.30 4.58 14.73
C LYS A 99 -5.32 5.44 15.47
N THR A 100 -4.97 6.68 15.79
CA THR A 100 -5.88 7.62 16.48
C THR A 100 -7.10 7.91 15.60
N TYR A 101 -6.89 8.31 14.34
CA TYR A 101 -7.98 8.60 13.41
C TYR A 101 -8.94 7.41 13.26
N CYS A 102 -8.42 6.20 13.01
CA CYS A 102 -9.22 5.00 12.83
C CYS A 102 -9.94 4.53 14.11
N SER A 103 -9.49 4.96 15.30
CA SER A 103 -10.15 4.65 16.58
C SER A 103 -11.16 5.70 17.01
N LEU A 104 -11.20 6.87 16.36
CA LEU A 104 -12.14 7.94 16.70
C LEU A 104 -13.55 7.62 16.20
N PRO A 105 -14.60 8.07 16.93
CA PRO A 105 -15.96 8.07 16.41
C PRO A 105 -16.04 8.82 15.07
N ALA A 106 -16.90 8.34 14.17
CA ALA A 106 -17.04 8.89 12.80
C ALA A 106 -17.30 10.41 12.78
N LEU A 107 -17.97 10.96 13.80
CA LEU A 107 -18.23 12.39 13.91
C LEU A 107 -16.96 13.23 14.18
N LEU A 108 -15.97 12.66 14.87
CA LEU A 108 -14.72 13.35 15.24
C LEU A 108 -13.60 13.17 14.21
N GLN A 109 -13.71 12.16 13.35
CA GLN A 109 -12.73 11.87 12.30
C GLN A 109 -12.44 13.08 11.39
N PRO A 110 -13.45 13.79 10.81
CA PRO A 110 -13.20 14.98 9.99
C PRO A 110 -12.44 16.08 10.74
N LEU A 111 -12.80 16.34 12.00
CA LEU A 111 -12.15 17.36 12.81
C LEU A 111 -10.67 16.99 13.03
N PHE A 112 -10.40 15.74 13.42
CA PHE A 112 -9.03 15.27 13.62
C PHE A 112 -8.20 15.32 12.33
N ALA A 113 -8.76 14.86 11.20
CA ALA A 113 -8.11 14.94 9.89
C ALA A 113 -7.74 16.39 9.54
N GLY A 114 -8.68 17.32 9.75
CA GLY A 114 -8.45 18.75 9.57
C GLY A 114 -7.29 19.29 10.42
N LEU A 115 -7.24 18.94 11.70
CA LEU A 115 -6.15 19.36 12.61
C LEU A 115 -4.79 18.80 12.18
N VAL A 116 -4.74 17.55 11.73
CA VAL A 116 -3.50 16.92 11.27
C VAL A 116 -2.92 17.62 10.04
N VAL A 117 -3.76 18.00 9.08
CA VAL A 117 -3.32 18.64 7.82
C VAL A 117 -3.24 20.17 7.91
N ALA A 118 -3.85 20.79 8.92
CA ALA A 118 -3.90 22.25 9.06
C ALA A 118 -2.51 22.93 8.96
N PRO A 119 -1.43 22.43 9.59
CA PRO A 119 -0.11 23.05 9.43
C PRO A 119 0.39 23.07 7.99
N ALA A 120 0.10 22.01 7.21
CA ALA A 120 0.47 21.94 5.80
C ALA A 120 -0.38 22.89 4.95
N GLU A 121 -1.69 22.93 5.18
CA GLU A 121 -2.60 23.84 4.45
C GLU A 121 -2.31 25.31 4.74
N VAL A 122 -2.04 25.68 6.00
CA VAL A 122 -1.63 27.03 6.39
C VAL A 122 -0.32 27.42 5.71
N LYS A 123 0.65 26.50 5.63
CA LYS A 123 1.91 26.74 4.93
C LYS A 123 1.71 26.98 3.43
N GLU A 124 0.87 26.18 2.77
CA GLU A 124 0.58 26.35 1.34
C GLU A 124 -0.20 27.64 1.06
N LEU A 125 -1.17 27.99 1.90
CA LEU A 125 -1.89 29.25 1.82
C LEU A 125 -0.94 30.45 2.02
N ALA A 126 -0.09 30.41 3.05
CA ALA A 126 0.89 31.47 3.31
C ALA A 126 1.85 31.68 2.14
N LYS A 127 2.37 30.59 1.53
CA LYS A 127 3.20 30.67 0.32
C LYS A 127 2.47 31.31 -0.85
N ALA A 128 1.21 30.92 -1.09
CA ALA A 128 0.41 31.47 -2.18
C ALA A 128 0.15 32.97 -1.97
N THR A 129 -0.17 33.38 -0.74
CA THR A 129 -0.36 34.79 -0.37
C THR A 129 0.92 35.60 -0.49
N LEU A 130 2.05 35.09 0.01
CA LEU A 130 3.37 35.76 -0.11
C LEU A 130 3.81 35.93 -1.56
N ARG A 131 3.40 35.03 -2.45
CA ARG A 131 3.63 35.15 -3.90
C ARG A 131 2.62 36.07 -4.61
N LEU A 132 1.69 36.67 -3.87
CA LEU A 132 0.56 37.46 -4.37
C LEU A 132 -0.32 36.67 -5.35
N ARG A 133 -0.47 35.36 -5.10
CA ARG A 133 -1.25 34.44 -5.93
C ARG A 133 -2.20 33.56 -5.11
N PRO A 134 -3.12 34.13 -4.29
CA PRO A 134 -4.06 33.34 -3.48
C PRO A 134 -4.95 32.39 -4.32
N GLN A 135 -5.20 32.73 -5.58
CA GLN A 135 -5.90 31.88 -6.55
C GLN A 135 -5.20 30.53 -6.81
N GLU A 136 -3.89 30.41 -6.58
CA GLU A 136 -3.18 29.14 -6.70
C GLU A 136 -3.64 28.16 -5.61
N TYR A 137 -3.82 28.62 -4.37
CA TYR A 137 -4.35 27.80 -3.28
C TYR A 137 -5.79 27.33 -3.56
N VAL A 138 -6.66 28.24 -4.03
CA VAL A 138 -8.03 27.88 -4.42
C VAL A 138 -8.03 26.81 -5.52
N ARG A 139 -7.15 26.98 -6.53
CA ARG A 139 -7.00 26.00 -7.62
C ARG A 139 -6.53 24.63 -7.15
N GLN A 140 -5.67 24.56 -6.13
CA GLN A 140 -5.26 23.29 -5.54
C GLN A 140 -6.44 22.51 -4.95
N TRP A 141 -7.50 23.17 -4.49
CA TRP A 141 -8.70 22.52 -3.99
C TRP A 141 -9.71 22.21 -5.11
N THR A 142 -9.98 23.18 -6.00
CA THR A 142 -11.03 23.05 -7.01
C THR A 142 -10.64 22.15 -8.18
N ARG A 143 -9.36 22.13 -8.58
CA ARG A 143 -8.84 21.29 -9.67
C ARG A 143 -8.13 20.03 -9.19
N TYR A 144 -8.19 19.71 -7.89
CA TYR A 144 -7.52 18.53 -7.34
C TYR A 144 -7.95 17.24 -8.04
N ARG A 145 -9.25 17.15 -8.32
CA ARG A 145 -9.88 15.98 -8.95
C ARG A 145 -9.35 15.69 -10.34
N GLU A 146 -9.02 16.71 -11.13
CA GLU A 146 -8.47 16.55 -12.48
C GLU A 146 -7.11 15.84 -12.46
N ARG A 147 -6.32 16.04 -11.39
CA ARG A 147 -4.98 15.45 -11.26
C ARG A 147 -4.98 14.09 -10.56
N ARG A 148 -5.83 13.91 -9.55
CA ARG A 148 -5.79 12.74 -8.64
C ARG A 148 -6.99 11.81 -8.76
N GLY A 149 -8.01 12.16 -9.55
CA GLY A 149 -9.24 11.38 -9.70
C GLY A 149 -10.24 11.52 -8.54
N MET A 150 -9.87 12.20 -7.46
CA MET A 150 -10.69 12.37 -6.25
C MET A 150 -10.63 13.81 -5.70
N SER A 151 -11.53 14.17 -4.79
CA SER A 151 -11.44 15.48 -4.11
C SER A 151 -10.25 15.51 -3.15
N LYS A 152 -9.71 16.71 -2.90
CA LYS A 152 -8.60 16.89 -1.96
C LYS A 152 -8.95 16.40 -0.55
N TRP A 153 -10.20 16.60 -0.13
CA TRP A 153 -10.68 16.11 1.15
C TRP A 153 -10.65 14.58 1.26
N ARG A 154 -11.08 13.86 0.22
CA ARG A 154 -11.01 12.38 0.22
C ARG A 154 -9.57 11.89 0.27
N ASP A 155 -8.68 12.50 -0.50
CA ASP A 155 -7.25 12.15 -0.48
C ASP A 155 -6.60 12.43 0.90
N ILE A 156 -7.01 13.50 1.59
CA ILE A 156 -6.60 13.76 2.98
C ILE A 156 -7.07 12.63 3.91
N ILE A 157 -8.34 12.23 3.78
CA ILE A 157 -8.93 11.15 4.58
C ILE A 157 -8.21 9.82 4.32
N ASP A 158 -7.88 9.50 3.07
CA ASP A 158 -7.10 8.32 2.71
C ASP A 158 -5.70 8.36 3.32
N TRP A 159 -5.06 9.53 3.33
CA TRP A 159 -3.74 9.73 3.95
C TRP A 159 -3.73 9.53 5.46
N VAL A 160 -4.72 10.08 6.19
CA VAL A 160 -4.82 9.91 7.66
C VAL A 160 -5.48 8.60 8.07
N GLY A 161 -6.22 7.96 7.18
CA GLY A 161 -6.76 6.62 7.33
C GLY A 161 -5.72 5.54 7.07
N GLY A 162 -6.15 4.35 6.63
CA GLY A 162 -5.23 3.28 6.22
C GLY A 162 -4.37 2.72 7.38
N TYR A 163 -5.02 2.43 8.51
CA TYR A 163 -4.45 1.62 9.60
C TYR A 163 -5.00 0.19 9.49
N PRO A 164 -4.22 -0.89 9.71
CA PRO A 164 -2.82 -0.94 10.17
C PRO A 164 -1.79 -0.26 9.25
N TYR A 165 -0.70 0.25 9.86
CA TYR A 165 0.40 0.94 9.17
C TYR A 165 1.73 0.37 9.63
N GLU A 166 2.22 -0.61 8.89
CA GLU A 166 3.53 -1.24 9.09
C GLU A 166 4.54 -0.72 8.07
N ALA A 167 5.82 -0.76 8.40
CA ALA A 167 6.89 -0.29 7.54
C ALA A 167 8.16 -1.06 7.87
N ALA A 168 9.07 -1.16 6.90
CA ALA A 168 10.38 -1.77 7.09
C ALA A 168 11.44 -1.03 6.28
N GLY A 169 12.65 -0.96 6.84
CA GLY A 169 13.83 -0.56 6.09
C GLY A 169 14.17 -1.59 5.01
N ALA A 170 14.75 -1.14 3.90
CA ALA A 170 15.08 -2.02 2.78
C ALA A 170 15.97 -3.20 3.18
N ASP A 171 16.99 -2.95 4.00
CA ASP A 171 17.93 -3.99 4.45
C ASP A 171 17.24 -5.09 5.27
N ALA A 172 16.26 -4.74 6.09
CA ALA A 172 15.51 -5.71 6.88
C ALA A 172 14.66 -6.63 6.00
N VAL A 173 14.04 -6.08 4.95
CA VAL A 173 13.26 -6.86 3.97
C VAL A 173 14.18 -7.77 3.15
N VAL A 174 15.34 -7.24 2.70
CA VAL A 174 16.32 -8.02 1.96
C VAL A 174 16.83 -9.18 2.81
N ALA A 175 17.25 -8.93 4.05
CA ALA A 175 17.69 -9.98 4.97
C ALA A 175 16.60 -11.03 5.20
N PHE A 176 15.37 -10.60 5.48
CA PHE A 176 14.22 -11.49 5.69
C PHE A 176 13.98 -12.44 4.51
N CYS A 177 14.07 -11.92 3.28
CA CYS A 177 13.89 -12.70 2.06
C CYS A 177 15.10 -13.62 1.81
N THR A 178 16.33 -13.14 2.01
CA THR A 178 17.54 -13.94 1.83
C THR A 178 17.61 -15.13 2.78
N ASP A 179 17.21 -14.96 4.04
CA ASP A 179 17.09 -16.06 5.01
C ASP A 179 16.07 -17.13 4.58
N ARG A 180 15.23 -16.84 3.58
CA ARG A 180 14.22 -17.74 3.01
C ARG A 180 14.58 -18.25 1.61
N GLY A 181 15.84 -18.13 1.21
CA GLY A 181 16.30 -18.61 -0.10
C GLY A 181 15.89 -17.70 -1.25
N PHE A 182 15.88 -16.38 -1.03
CA PHE A 182 15.68 -15.40 -2.09
C PHE A 182 16.92 -14.55 -2.33
N GLU A 183 17.24 -14.34 -3.60
CA GLU A 183 18.28 -13.43 -4.04
C GLU A 183 17.64 -12.11 -4.52
N PRO A 184 18.12 -10.95 -4.06
CA PRO A 184 17.66 -9.67 -4.57
C PRO A 184 18.10 -9.51 -6.03
N VAL A 185 17.13 -9.28 -6.92
CA VAL A 185 17.39 -8.94 -8.33
C VAL A 185 17.43 -7.43 -8.50
N GLU A 186 16.46 -6.72 -7.90
CA GLU A 186 16.40 -5.26 -7.92
C GLU A 186 15.76 -4.75 -6.63
N VAL A 187 16.35 -3.69 -6.05
CA VAL A 187 15.82 -3.00 -4.88
C VAL A 187 15.80 -1.51 -5.17
N ARG A 188 14.61 -0.90 -5.10
CA ARG A 188 14.42 0.55 -5.29
C ARG A 188 13.94 1.16 -3.97
N PRO A 189 14.86 1.60 -3.11
CA PRO A 189 14.48 2.25 -1.88
C PRO A 189 13.98 3.67 -2.15
N THR A 190 13.04 4.15 -1.33
CA THR A 190 12.60 5.54 -1.32
C THR A 190 13.22 6.31 -0.15
N LYS A 191 13.34 7.62 -0.29
CA LYS A 191 13.76 8.54 0.79
C LYS A 191 12.58 9.15 1.55
N GLY A 192 11.35 8.77 1.20
CA GLY A 192 10.13 9.33 1.76
C GLY A 192 9.23 8.29 2.42
N LEU A 193 7.98 8.70 2.67
CA LEU A 193 6.91 7.87 3.25
C LEU A 193 6.26 6.90 2.25
N GLY A 194 6.78 6.85 1.03
CA GLY A 194 6.29 5.93 0.00
C GLY A 194 6.73 4.49 0.27
N CYS A 195 6.59 3.66 -0.75
CA CYS A 195 7.06 2.28 -0.68
C CYS A 195 8.52 2.15 -1.17
N ASN A 196 9.25 1.24 -0.55
CA ASN A 196 10.37 0.57 -1.17
C ASN A 196 9.82 -0.50 -2.12
N GLU A 197 10.43 -0.67 -3.29
CA GLU A 197 10.09 -1.71 -4.25
C GLU A 197 11.18 -2.78 -4.27
N PHE A 198 10.78 -4.04 -4.28
CA PHE A 198 11.71 -5.16 -4.23
C PHE A 198 11.33 -6.25 -5.22
N LEU A 199 12.28 -6.61 -6.09
CA LEU A 199 12.21 -7.78 -6.93
C LEU A 199 13.24 -8.81 -6.44
N PHE A 200 12.75 -9.98 -6.08
CA PHE A 200 13.58 -11.12 -5.68
C PHE A 200 13.37 -12.31 -6.61
N ARG A 201 14.37 -13.18 -6.66
CA ARG A 201 14.30 -14.51 -7.28
C ARG A 201 14.47 -15.58 -6.20
N ARG A 202 13.59 -16.57 -6.16
CA ARG A 202 13.75 -17.73 -5.28
C ARG A 202 14.87 -18.61 -5.84
N THR A 203 15.85 -18.97 -5.02
CA THR A 203 16.89 -19.91 -5.42
C THR A 203 16.26 -21.25 -5.75
N SER A 204 16.57 -21.82 -6.91
CA SER A 204 16.17 -23.19 -7.24
C SER A 204 16.82 -24.13 -6.24
N SER A 205 16.03 -24.71 -5.34
CA SER A 205 16.45 -25.91 -4.60
C SER A 205 16.38 -27.12 -5.52
#